data_AF-A0A7Y5SHV5-F1
#
_entry.id   AF-A0A7Y5SHV5-F1
#
_cell.length_a   1.000
_cell.length_b   1.000
_cell.length_c   1.000
_cell.angle_alpha   90.00
_cell.angle_beta   90.00
_cell.angle_gamma   90.00
#
_symmetry.space_group_name_H-M   'P 1'
#
loop_
_entity.id
_entity.type
_entity.pdbx_description
1 polymer ?
#
loop_
_entity_poly.entity_id
_entity_poly.type
_entity_poly.pdbx_seq_one_letter_code
_entity_poly.pdbx_strand_id
1 'polypeptide(L)'
;MLDRGLLLWLDASAANTLEETGGALKRWHDRRINGRAAEAGAGFTATAGLGRALVHSAGQSALKIGTLRAEKGPATVLIVAASASAAANPWQRLFVSWSGDGPDWVSPSFILMRPGGDKPAPFPPRIFLAEHTKDVVLDNICLANSAQAAGQGFIGDLAEVLVFDRKLRFDESLAIQNYLRAKWCLDDNRETPRSPLPIGGGRSGKAYGRTPDMHALGELDDLIVPKKRANNAGPMAAAEPVEGRGSTKGNVTRPVLAPNTAPGNAWHRIVGRTRGQRGPSSHPRAV
;
A
#
# COMPACT_ATOMS: atom_id res chain seq x y z
N MET A 1 9.40 16.83 -19.91
CA MET A 1 7.96 16.42 -19.92
C MET A 1 7.64 15.49 -18.75
N LEU A 2 8.55 14.59 -18.36
CA LEU A 2 8.38 13.70 -17.20
C LEU A 2 8.51 14.38 -15.83
N ASP A 3 9.19 15.53 -15.73
CA ASP A 3 9.57 16.06 -14.41
C ASP A 3 8.45 16.83 -13.70
N ARG A 4 7.48 17.39 -14.45
CA ARG A 4 6.43 18.20 -13.84
C ARG A 4 5.53 17.32 -12.99
N GLY A 5 5.52 17.58 -11.68
CA GLY A 5 4.65 16.90 -10.72
C GLY A 5 5.04 15.45 -10.42
N LEU A 6 6.16 14.96 -10.94
CA LEU A 6 6.70 13.65 -10.54
C LEU A 6 7.20 13.79 -9.10
N LEU A 7 6.78 12.89 -8.21
CA LEU A 7 7.16 12.85 -6.79
C LEU A 7 7.92 11.60 -6.38
N LEU A 8 7.86 10.53 -7.17
CA LEU A 8 8.67 9.32 -6.97
C LEU A 8 8.99 8.66 -8.31
N TRP A 9 10.23 8.21 -8.49
CA TRP A 9 10.63 7.36 -9.60
C TRP A 9 11.54 6.22 -9.12
N LEU A 10 10.98 5.05 -8.89
CA LEU A 10 11.74 3.84 -8.58
C LEU A 10 11.93 3.05 -9.86
N ASP A 11 13.18 2.77 -10.22
CA ASP A 11 13.55 2.05 -11.44
C ASP A 11 14.57 0.96 -11.09
N ALA A 12 14.15 -0.30 -11.15
CA ALA A 12 15.00 -1.41 -10.71
C ALA A 12 16.17 -1.65 -11.68
N SER A 13 16.03 -1.21 -12.93
CA SER A 13 17.05 -1.36 -13.97
C SER A 13 18.06 -0.21 -14.00
N ALA A 14 17.81 0.88 -13.28
CA ALA A 14 18.73 2.01 -13.23
C ALA A 14 19.96 1.68 -12.35
N ALA A 15 21.12 2.17 -12.77
CA ALA A 15 22.35 1.96 -12.02
C ALA A 15 22.25 2.60 -10.62
N ASN A 16 22.78 1.91 -9.62
CA ASN A 16 22.89 2.39 -8.24
C ASN A 16 21.56 2.69 -7.54
N THR A 17 20.43 2.13 -8.00
CA THR A 17 19.14 2.29 -7.32
C THR A 17 18.83 1.19 -6.32
N LEU A 18 19.44 0.01 -6.44
CA LEU A 18 19.22 -1.12 -5.52
C LEU A 18 20.39 -1.21 -4.53
N GLU A 19 20.08 -1.04 -3.24
CA GLU A 19 21.02 -1.23 -2.14
C GLU A 19 20.75 -2.58 -1.48
N GLU A 20 21.70 -3.50 -1.59
CA GLU A 20 21.58 -4.87 -1.07
C GLU A 20 22.60 -5.15 0.03
N THR A 21 22.23 -6.03 0.97
CA THR A 21 23.15 -6.54 2.00
C THR A 21 22.87 -8.01 2.21
N GLY A 22 23.87 -8.86 1.97
CA GLY A 22 23.74 -10.31 2.11
C GLY A 22 22.69 -10.92 1.16
N GLY A 23 22.54 -10.36 -0.05
CA GLY A 23 21.56 -10.80 -1.05
C GLY A 23 20.10 -10.37 -0.79
N ALA A 24 19.84 -9.65 0.30
CA ALA A 24 18.54 -9.04 0.56
C ALA A 24 18.57 -7.57 0.17
N LEU A 25 17.49 -7.10 -0.48
CA LEU A 25 17.28 -5.68 -0.75
C LEU A 25 17.05 -4.96 0.59
N LYS A 26 17.68 -3.80 0.77
CA LYS A 26 17.52 -2.92 1.93
C LYS A 26 16.85 -1.61 1.53
N ARG A 27 17.25 -1.02 0.40
CA ARG A 27 16.64 0.20 -0.12
C ARG A 27 16.54 0.15 -1.64
N TRP A 28 15.44 0.70 -2.15
CA TRP A 28 15.27 1.02 -3.56
C TRP A 28 15.22 2.54 -3.71
N HIS A 29 16.31 3.14 -4.16
CA HIS A 29 16.50 4.58 -4.27
C HIS A 29 15.70 5.18 -5.41
N ASP A 30 15.16 6.37 -5.17
CA ASP A 30 14.54 7.21 -6.19
C ASP A 30 15.61 7.64 -7.21
N ARG A 31 15.34 7.38 -8.48
CA ARG A 31 16.23 7.68 -9.59
C ARG A 31 16.52 9.18 -9.75
N ARG A 32 15.65 10.05 -9.26
CA ARG A 32 15.74 11.49 -9.52
C ARG A 32 16.63 12.25 -8.54
N ILE A 33 16.70 11.80 -7.29
CA ILE A 33 17.34 12.54 -6.21
C ILE A 33 18.07 11.55 -5.28
N ASN A 34 19.34 11.82 -5.01
CA ASN A 34 20.08 11.10 -3.97
C ASN A 34 19.44 11.40 -2.60
N GLY A 35 18.79 10.40 -1.99
CA GLY A 35 18.39 10.44 -0.58
C GLY A 35 16.97 9.95 -0.27
N ARG A 36 16.02 9.96 -1.23
CA ARG A 36 14.71 9.31 -1.04
C ARG A 36 14.82 7.86 -1.53
N ALA A 37 14.39 6.91 -0.71
CA ALA A 37 14.35 5.51 -1.08
C ALA A 37 13.14 4.82 -0.46
N ALA A 38 12.67 3.76 -1.09
CA ALA A 38 11.77 2.80 -0.46
C ALA A 38 12.58 1.84 0.41
N GLU A 39 12.27 1.78 1.70
CA GLU A 39 12.91 0.89 2.66
C GLU A 39 12.28 -0.51 2.60
N ALA A 40 13.10 -1.51 2.34
CA ALA A 40 12.67 -2.90 2.22
C ALA A 40 12.63 -3.59 3.59
N GLY A 41 11.49 -4.19 3.92
CA GLY A 41 11.43 -5.19 4.98
C GLY A 41 11.95 -6.56 4.53
N ALA A 42 11.61 -7.61 5.28
CA ALA A 42 11.96 -8.99 4.92
C ALA A 42 11.31 -9.45 3.60
N GLY A 43 12.01 -10.32 2.87
CA GLY A 43 11.48 -10.98 1.67
C GLY A 43 11.56 -10.17 0.39
N PHE A 44 12.42 -9.15 0.32
CA PHE A 44 12.76 -8.47 -0.92
C PHE A 44 14.18 -8.77 -1.36
N THR A 45 14.37 -9.01 -2.65
CA THR A 45 15.69 -9.28 -3.27
C THR A 45 15.74 -8.61 -4.64
N ALA A 46 16.94 -8.23 -5.10
CA ALA A 46 17.11 -7.95 -6.51
C ALA A 46 17.05 -9.28 -7.29
N THR A 47 16.49 -9.24 -8.49
CA THR A 47 16.46 -10.39 -9.41
C THR A 47 16.62 -9.90 -10.85
N ALA A 48 16.75 -10.82 -11.79
CA ALA A 48 16.78 -10.52 -13.21
C ALA A 48 15.52 -11.07 -13.90
N GLY A 49 14.93 -10.29 -14.79
CA GLY A 49 13.79 -10.66 -15.61
C GLY A 49 13.49 -9.56 -16.63
N LEU A 50 12.76 -9.87 -17.70
CA LEU A 50 12.49 -8.92 -18.79
C LEU A 50 13.77 -8.28 -19.37
N GLY A 51 14.87 -9.04 -19.38
CA GLY A 51 16.19 -8.58 -19.83
C GLY A 51 16.86 -7.53 -18.94
N ARG A 52 16.36 -7.29 -17.72
CA ARG A 52 16.81 -6.21 -16.82
C ARG A 52 16.74 -6.64 -15.35
N ALA A 53 17.23 -5.78 -14.46
CA ALA A 53 17.04 -5.95 -13.03
C ALA A 53 15.60 -5.61 -12.60
N LEU A 54 15.08 -6.37 -11.65
CA LEU A 54 13.76 -6.27 -11.04
C LEU A 54 13.88 -6.37 -9.52
N VAL A 55 12.84 -5.95 -8.81
CA VAL A 55 12.69 -6.18 -7.36
C VAL A 55 11.67 -7.29 -7.14
N HIS A 56 12.13 -8.42 -6.60
CA HIS A 56 11.26 -9.52 -6.22
C HIS A 56 10.69 -9.29 -4.81
N SER A 57 9.41 -9.60 -4.62
CA SER A 57 8.76 -9.69 -3.31
C SER A 57 8.26 -11.10 -3.04
N ALA A 58 8.63 -11.64 -1.88
CA ALA A 58 8.13 -12.90 -1.35
C ALA A 58 6.84 -12.75 -0.53
N GLY A 59 6.22 -11.55 -0.52
CA GLY A 59 4.96 -11.28 0.20
C GLY A 59 5.07 -11.25 1.73
N GLN A 60 6.28 -11.14 2.27
CA GLN A 60 6.52 -11.18 3.73
C GLN A 60 6.40 -9.81 4.41
N SER A 61 6.67 -8.73 3.69
CA SER A 61 6.65 -7.37 4.24
C SER A 61 6.37 -6.33 3.14
N ALA A 62 6.66 -5.05 3.39
CA ALA A 62 6.41 -3.96 2.46
C ALA A 62 7.71 -3.20 2.11
N LEU A 63 7.69 -2.52 0.96
CA LEU A 63 8.64 -1.45 0.64
C LEU A 63 8.03 -0.12 1.11
N LYS A 64 8.56 0.47 2.18
CA LYS A 64 8.02 1.69 2.79
C LYS A 64 8.63 2.93 2.17
N ILE A 65 7.79 3.84 1.65
CA ILE A 65 8.21 5.10 1.03
C ILE A 65 7.93 6.29 1.97
N GLY A 66 6.88 6.18 2.80
CA GLY A 66 6.46 7.26 3.69
C GLY A 66 5.67 8.34 2.95
N THR A 67 5.82 9.59 3.38
CA THR A 67 5.02 10.72 2.88
C THR A 67 5.67 11.37 1.65
N LEU A 68 4.91 11.45 0.55
CA LEU A 68 5.25 12.30 -0.61
C LEU A 68 4.46 13.62 -0.58
N ARG A 69 3.18 13.58 -0.18
CA ARG A 69 2.30 14.75 0.01
C ARG A 69 1.18 14.41 1.01
N ALA A 70 1.17 15.08 2.15
CA ALA A 70 0.13 14.91 3.18
C ALA A 70 -1.20 15.57 2.80
N GLU A 71 -1.14 16.64 2.00
CA GLU A 71 -2.33 17.37 1.56
C GLU A 71 -3.16 16.55 0.56
N LYS A 72 -4.49 16.79 0.59
CA LYS A 72 -5.42 16.20 -0.38
C LYS A 72 -5.28 16.89 -1.72
N GLY A 73 -5.28 16.11 -2.80
CA GLY A 73 -5.21 16.63 -4.15
C GLY A 73 -5.29 15.54 -5.21
N PRO A 74 -5.06 15.87 -6.48
CA PRO A 74 -4.94 14.86 -7.54
C PRO A 74 -3.70 13.97 -7.35
N ALA A 75 -3.69 12.81 -7.98
CA ALA A 75 -2.52 11.95 -8.04
C ALA A 75 -2.59 11.00 -9.24
N THR A 76 -1.43 10.60 -9.76
CA THR A 76 -1.31 9.52 -10.76
C THR A 76 -0.23 8.55 -10.35
N VAL A 77 -0.49 7.25 -10.36
CA VAL A 77 0.47 6.20 -10.01
C VAL A 77 0.55 5.20 -11.16
N LEU A 78 1.76 4.91 -11.64
CA LEU A 78 2.04 3.84 -12.60
C LEU A 78 3.01 2.83 -12.02
N ILE A 79 2.72 1.55 -12.19
CA ILE A 79 3.56 0.44 -11.73
C ILE A 79 3.69 -0.61 -12.81
N VAL A 80 4.90 -1.02 -13.13
CA VAL A 80 5.16 -2.22 -13.92
C VAL A 80 5.40 -3.39 -12.98
N ALA A 81 4.55 -4.41 -13.07
CA ALA A 81 4.65 -5.59 -12.23
C ALA A 81 4.27 -6.87 -12.99
N ALA A 82 4.76 -8.01 -12.49
CA ALA A 82 4.43 -9.35 -12.95
C ALA A 82 4.30 -10.30 -11.75
N SER A 83 3.59 -11.42 -11.91
CA SER A 83 3.61 -12.47 -10.90
C SER A 83 3.42 -13.83 -11.54
N ALA A 84 4.38 -14.73 -11.34
CA ALA A 84 4.24 -16.15 -11.65
C ALA A 84 3.56 -16.94 -10.51
N SER A 85 3.30 -16.30 -9.38
CA SER A 85 2.81 -16.97 -8.17
C SER A 85 1.30 -17.20 -8.21
N ALA A 86 0.89 -18.41 -7.84
CA ALA A 86 -0.50 -18.78 -7.54
C ALA A 86 -0.74 -18.94 -6.02
N ALA A 87 0.17 -18.42 -5.18
CA ALA A 87 0.03 -18.53 -3.73
C ALA A 87 -1.24 -17.85 -3.23
N ALA A 88 -1.95 -18.53 -2.32
CA ALA A 88 -3.30 -18.20 -1.87
C ALA A 88 -3.38 -17.03 -0.87
N ASN A 89 -2.49 -16.03 -0.96
CA ASN A 89 -2.60 -14.80 -0.18
C ASN A 89 -3.64 -13.90 -0.84
N PRO A 90 -4.86 -13.76 -0.28
CA PRO A 90 -5.93 -13.03 -0.95
C PRO A 90 -5.65 -11.52 -0.91
N TRP A 91 -6.23 -10.80 -1.84
CA TRP A 91 -6.29 -9.35 -1.85
C TRP A 91 -4.92 -8.65 -1.80
N GLN A 92 -3.92 -9.18 -2.51
CA GLN A 92 -2.56 -8.65 -2.48
C GLN A 92 -2.48 -7.20 -2.99
N ARG A 93 -1.82 -6.33 -2.21
CA ARG A 93 -1.63 -4.91 -2.54
C ARG A 93 -0.36 -4.71 -3.36
N LEU A 94 -0.45 -4.04 -4.50
CA LEU A 94 0.72 -3.56 -5.25
C LEU A 94 1.20 -2.22 -4.69
N PHE A 95 0.27 -1.33 -4.37
CA PHE A 95 0.52 0.01 -3.85
C PHE A 95 -0.56 0.38 -2.86
N VAL A 96 -0.16 1.11 -1.82
CA VAL A 96 -1.05 1.73 -0.86
C VAL A 96 -0.60 3.17 -0.65
N SER A 97 -1.56 4.10 -0.66
CA SER A 97 -1.41 5.37 0.04
C SER A 97 -2.49 5.48 1.10
N TRP A 98 -2.09 5.77 2.33
CA TRP A 98 -2.96 5.74 3.50
C TRP A 98 -2.84 7.02 4.32
N SER A 99 -3.98 7.62 4.66
CA SER A 99 -4.02 8.85 5.46
C SER A 99 -3.70 8.66 6.95
N GLY A 100 -3.45 7.43 7.41
CA GLY A 100 -3.31 7.12 8.83
C GLY A 100 -4.64 6.97 9.56
N ASP A 101 -5.76 7.12 8.85
CA ASP A 101 -7.12 6.99 9.40
C ASP A 101 -8.03 6.24 8.43
N GLY A 102 -8.98 5.48 8.98
CA GLY A 102 -9.89 4.62 8.24
C GLY A 102 -9.18 3.53 7.42
N PRO A 103 -9.94 2.76 6.61
CA PRO A 103 -9.37 1.70 5.78
C PRO A 103 -8.47 2.21 4.64
N ASP A 104 -7.40 1.48 4.32
CA ASP A 104 -6.40 1.89 3.32
C ASP A 104 -6.94 1.97 1.88
N TRP A 105 -8.13 1.41 1.64
CA TRP A 105 -8.84 1.40 0.36
C TRP A 105 -9.95 2.44 0.24
N VAL A 106 -10.16 3.28 1.26
CA VAL A 106 -11.24 4.28 1.29
C VAL A 106 -10.64 5.69 1.25
N SER A 107 -11.16 6.52 0.35
CA SER A 107 -10.78 7.93 0.21
C SER A 107 -10.73 8.64 1.58
N PRO A 108 -9.67 9.41 1.89
CA PRO A 108 -8.63 9.89 0.97
C PRO A 108 -7.48 8.91 0.69
N SER A 109 -7.55 7.70 1.26
CA SER A 109 -6.63 6.60 0.98
C SER A 109 -7.03 5.86 -0.29
N PHE A 110 -6.08 5.20 -0.94
CA PHE A 110 -6.34 4.37 -2.11
C PHE A 110 -5.28 3.30 -2.28
N ILE A 111 -5.64 2.28 -3.06
CA ILE A 111 -4.79 1.13 -3.33
C ILE A 111 -4.74 0.80 -4.83
N LEU A 112 -3.62 0.20 -5.26
CA LEU A 112 -3.60 -0.63 -6.46
C LEU A 112 -3.53 -2.09 -6.05
N MET A 113 -4.39 -2.89 -6.66
CA MET A 113 -4.56 -4.30 -6.36
C MET A 113 -3.88 -5.18 -7.39
N ARG A 114 -3.30 -6.28 -6.92
CA ARG A 114 -3.03 -7.43 -7.76
C ARG A 114 -4.35 -7.95 -8.38
N PRO A 115 -4.36 -8.38 -9.65
CA PRO A 115 -5.52 -9.05 -10.24
C PRO A 115 -5.88 -10.35 -9.49
N GLY A 116 -7.15 -10.74 -9.52
CA GLY A 116 -7.62 -12.02 -8.97
C GLY A 116 -8.21 -11.96 -7.55
N GLY A 117 -8.12 -10.82 -6.85
CA GLY A 117 -8.86 -10.61 -5.58
C GLY A 117 -8.59 -11.70 -4.53
N ASP A 118 -9.64 -12.41 -4.11
CA ASP A 118 -9.59 -13.51 -3.15
C ASP A 118 -8.89 -14.77 -3.68
N LYS A 119 -8.74 -14.91 -5.00
CA LYS A 119 -8.11 -16.06 -5.67
C LYS A 119 -6.99 -15.57 -6.60
N PRO A 120 -5.80 -15.27 -6.04
CA PRO A 120 -4.67 -14.81 -6.82
C PRO A 120 -4.26 -15.82 -7.90
N ALA A 121 -4.29 -15.42 -9.17
CA ALA A 121 -3.75 -16.19 -10.30
C ALA A 121 -2.53 -15.48 -10.91
N PRO A 122 -1.55 -16.20 -11.49
CA PRO A 122 -0.43 -15.59 -12.19
C PRO A 122 -0.87 -14.58 -13.25
N PHE A 123 -0.07 -13.55 -13.50
CA PHE A 123 -0.31 -12.58 -14.56
C PHE A 123 1.00 -12.17 -15.23
N PRO A 124 1.00 -11.97 -16.56
CA PRO A 124 2.18 -11.52 -17.27
C PRO A 124 2.55 -10.08 -16.89
N PRO A 125 3.80 -9.65 -17.16
CA PRO A 125 4.22 -8.27 -17.01
C PRO A 125 3.22 -7.29 -17.62
N ARG A 126 2.77 -6.30 -16.84
CA ARG A 126 1.83 -5.27 -17.29
C ARG A 126 1.96 -3.98 -16.48
N ILE A 127 1.36 -2.92 -17.00
CA ILE A 127 1.24 -1.63 -16.33
C ILE A 127 -0.05 -1.63 -15.49
N PHE A 128 0.05 -1.17 -14.24
CA PHE A 128 -1.05 -0.79 -13.37
C PHE A 128 -1.09 0.72 -13.28
N LEU A 129 -2.29 1.31 -13.41
CA LEU A 129 -2.50 2.76 -13.42
C LEU A 129 -3.63 3.10 -12.43
N ALA A 130 -3.37 4.06 -11.55
CA ALA A 130 -4.40 4.74 -10.78
C ALA A 130 -4.33 6.24 -11.09
N GLU A 131 -5.47 6.85 -11.39
CA GLU A 131 -5.60 8.28 -11.60
C GLU A 131 -6.72 8.85 -10.72
N HIS A 132 -6.38 9.85 -9.93
CA HIS A 132 -7.29 10.57 -9.06
C HIS A 132 -7.29 12.05 -9.43
N THR A 133 -8.47 12.61 -9.69
CA THR A 133 -8.60 14.03 -10.08
C THR A 133 -8.54 14.98 -8.90
N LYS A 134 -8.77 14.51 -7.67
CA LYS A 134 -8.74 15.27 -6.41
C LYS A 134 -8.91 14.33 -5.19
N ASP A 135 -8.84 14.93 -4.00
CA ASP A 135 -9.28 14.35 -2.72
C ASP A 135 -8.54 13.12 -2.20
N VAL A 136 -7.37 12.79 -2.75
CA VAL A 136 -6.49 11.73 -2.22
C VAL A 136 -5.21 12.30 -1.60
N VAL A 137 -4.69 11.60 -0.60
CA VAL A 137 -3.35 11.88 -0.04
C VAL A 137 -2.29 11.06 -0.79
N LEU A 138 -1.03 11.44 -0.65
CA LEU A 138 0.14 10.62 -0.99
C LEU A 138 0.97 10.45 0.28
N ASP A 139 0.35 9.83 1.27
CA ASP A 139 0.88 9.65 2.62
C ASP A 139 0.97 8.15 2.98
N ASN A 140 1.81 7.85 3.97
CA ASN A 140 2.14 6.51 4.48
C ASN A 140 2.26 5.46 3.37
N ILE A 141 2.97 5.81 2.30
CA ILE A 141 2.99 5.01 1.09
C ILE A 141 3.82 3.75 1.32
N CYS A 142 3.29 2.60 0.89
CA CYS A 142 4.04 1.38 0.77
C CYS A 142 3.69 0.60 -0.50
N LEU A 143 4.64 -0.22 -0.96
CA LEU A 143 4.44 -1.17 -2.04
C LEU A 143 4.40 -2.60 -1.49
N ALA A 144 3.75 -3.47 -2.26
CA ALA A 144 3.74 -4.91 -2.07
C ALA A 144 3.13 -5.43 -0.74
N ASN A 145 2.41 -4.60 0.02
CA ASN A 145 1.67 -5.05 1.19
C ASN A 145 0.56 -4.07 1.58
N SER A 146 -0.35 -4.51 2.45
CA SER A 146 -1.33 -3.61 3.09
C SER A 146 -0.65 -2.75 4.16
N ALA A 147 -1.18 -1.54 4.37
CA ALA A 147 -0.79 -0.70 5.50
C ALA A 147 -1.40 -1.22 6.83
N GLN A 148 -2.39 -2.11 6.79
CA GLN A 148 -3.20 -2.49 7.95
C GLN A 148 -3.34 -4.01 8.12
N ALA A 149 -3.46 -4.78 7.04
CA ALA A 149 -3.79 -6.20 7.09
C ALA A 149 -2.57 -7.11 6.91
N ALA A 150 -2.43 -8.10 7.80
CA ALA A 150 -1.47 -9.18 7.62
C ALA A 150 -1.93 -10.15 6.50
N GLY A 151 -0.97 -10.78 5.80
CA GLY A 151 -1.27 -11.80 4.79
C GLY A 151 -1.74 -11.28 3.43
N GLN A 152 -1.73 -9.96 3.21
CA GLN A 152 -2.06 -9.33 1.91
C GLN A 152 -0.80 -8.86 1.16
N GLY A 153 0.35 -9.48 1.47
CA GLY A 153 1.62 -9.22 0.81
C GLY A 153 1.61 -9.71 -0.63
N PHE A 154 2.05 -8.85 -1.54
CA PHE A 154 2.25 -9.18 -2.94
C PHE A 154 3.42 -10.14 -3.12
N ILE A 155 3.20 -11.18 -3.91
CA ILE A 155 4.24 -12.11 -4.33
C ILE A 155 4.45 -11.95 -5.82
N GLY A 156 5.63 -11.51 -6.24
CA GLY A 156 5.94 -11.25 -7.63
C GLY A 156 7.02 -10.19 -7.80
N ASP A 157 7.14 -9.69 -9.02
CA ASP A 157 8.23 -8.82 -9.42
C ASP A 157 7.71 -7.41 -9.72
N LEU A 158 8.46 -6.41 -9.25
CA LEU A 158 8.25 -4.99 -9.51
C LEU A 158 9.41 -4.48 -10.36
N ALA A 159 9.09 -3.75 -11.43
CA ALA A 159 10.10 -3.28 -12.38
C ALA A 159 10.33 -1.76 -12.27
N GLU A 160 9.25 -0.98 -12.29
CA GLU A 160 9.31 0.48 -12.25
C GLU A 160 8.04 1.07 -11.64
N VAL A 161 8.21 2.11 -10.83
CA VAL A 161 7.12 2.83 -10.14
C VAL A 161 7.28 4.33 -10.36
N LEU A 162 6.21 4.97 -10.81
CA LEU A 162 6.12 6.41 -11.00
C LEU A 162 4.93 6.95 -10.20
N VAL A 163 5.14 8.00 -9.42
CA VAL A 163 4.07 8.68 -8.67
C VAL A 163 4.08 10.17 -8.98
N PHE A 164 2.95 10.70 -9.40
CA PHE A 164 2.75 12.11 -9.69
C PHE A 164 1.74 12.74 -8.72
N ASP A 165 1.94 14.00 -8.35
CA ASP A 165 1.04 14.81 -7.50
C ASP A 165 -0.14 15.44 -8.25
N ARG A 166 -0.33 15.02 -9.50
CA ARG A 166 -1.30 15.58 -10.43
C ARG A 166 -1.91 14.49 -11.30
N LYS A 167 -3.01 14.85 -11.96
CA LYS A 167 -3.51 14.06 -13.08
C LYS A 167 -2.62 14.30 -14.30
N LEU A 168 -2.26 13.23 -14.99
CA LEU A 168 -1.59 13.31 -16.28
C LEU A 168 -2.60 13.67 -17.37
N ARG A 169 -2.17 14.47 -18.35
CA ARG A 169 -2.95 14.61 -19.59
C ARG A 169 -2.87 13.33 -20.40
N PHE A 170 -3.79 13.15 -21.35
CA PHE A 170 -3.83 11.97 -22.21
C PHE A 170 -2.51 11.73 -22.96
N ASP A 171 -1.93 12.78 -23.55
CA ASP A 171 -0.65 12.73 -24.26
C ASP A 171 0.52 12.32 -23.34
N GLU A 172 0.55 12.83 -22.11
CA GLU A 172 1.56 12.47 -21.11
C GLU A 172 1.42 11.03 -20.65
N SER A 173 0.19 10.60 -20.33
CA SER A 173 -0.11 9.23 -19.90
C SER A 173 0.26 8.23 -20.99
N LEU A 174 -0.10 8.51 -22.24
CA LEU A 174 0.26 7.68 -23.39
C LEU A 174 1.78 7.61 -23.60
N ALA A 175 2.48 8.75 -23.53
CA ALA A 175 3.93 8.79 -23.69
C ALA A 175 4.65 7.97 -22.60
N ILE A 176 4.21 8.07 -21.34
CA ILE A 176 4.78 7.31 -20.22
C ILE A 176 4.50 5.81 -20.40
N GLN A 177 3.27 5.44 -20.75
CA GLN A 177 2.94 4.03 -20.99
C GLN A 177 3.75 3.44 -22.14
N ASN A 178 3.95 4.18 -23.24
CA ASN A 178 4.79 3.74 -24.36
C ASN A 178 6.26 3.59 -23.94
N TYR A 179 6.78 4.52 -23.13
CA TYR A 179 8.11 4.39 -22.54
C TYR A 179 8.23 3.11 -21.71
N LEU A 180 7.28 2.84 -20.81
CA LEU A 180 7.30 1.64 -19.97
C LEU A 180 7.17 0.36 -20.79
N ARG A 181 6.29 0.33 -21.80
CA ARG A 181 6.12 -0.82 -22.70
C ARG A 181 7.39 -1.15 -23.47
N ALA A 182 8.00 -0.13 -24.08
CA ALA A 182 9.23 -0.29 -24.85
C ALA A 182 10.40 -0.71 -23.95
N LYS A 183 10.52 -0.10 -22.76
CA LYS A 183 11.62 -0.40 -21.84
C LYS A 183 11.56 -1.81 -21.27
N TRP A 184 10.36 -2.28 -20.93
CA TRP A 184 10.13 -3.56 -20.26
C TRP A 184 9.60 -4.65 -21.20
N CYS A 185 9.69 -4.45 -22.52
CA CYS A 185 9.29 -5.41 -23.56
C CYS A 185 7.86 -5.96 -23.37
N LEU A 186 6.91 -5.11 -22.95
CA LEU A 186 5.55 -5.54 -22.62
C LEU A 186 4.72 -5.92 -23.85
N ASP A 187 5.18 -5.57 -25.05
CA ASP A 187 4.50 -5.85 -26.32
C ASP A 187 5.02 -7.14 -27.00
N ASP A 188 6.07 -7.78 -26.45
CA ASP A 188 6.74 -8.96 -27.01
C ASP A 188 6.06 -10.31 -26.65
N ASN A 189 4.77 -10.32 -26.31
CA ASN A 189 4.01 -11.56 -26.10
C ASN A 189 3.73 -12.35 -27.41
N ARG A 190 4.61 -12.24 -28.42
CA ARG A 190 4.54 -12.91 -29.71
C ARG A 190 5.42 -14.16 -29.79
N GLU A 191 5.52 -14.97 -28.74
CA GLU A 191 6.13 -16.31 -28.86
C GLU A 191 5.36 -17.37 -28.08
N THR A 192 4.26 -17.85 -28.68
CA THR A 192 4.05 -19.31 -28.68
C THR A 192 4.95 -19.84 -29.79
N PRO A 193 5.93 -20.72 -29.53
CA PRO A 193 6.61 -21.43 -30.60
C PRO A 193 5.53 -22.17 -31.38
N ARG A 194 5.31 -21.78 -32.64
CA ARG A 194 4.57 -22.65 -33.57
C ARG A 194 5.40 -23.93 -33.65
N SER A 195 4.93 -24.99 -32.98
CA SER A 195 5.36 -26.34 -33.30
C SER A 195 5.30 -26.50 -34.82
N PRO A 196 6.38 -26.90 -35.50
CA PRO A 196 6.31 -27.24 -36.90
C PRO A 196 5.44 -28.50 -37.02
N LEU A 197 4.18 -28.32 -37.41
CA LEU A 197 3.35 -29.45 -37.81
C LEU A 197 3.93 -30.05 -39.09
N PRO A 198 3.95 -31.39 -39.21
CA PRO A 198 4.69 -32.07 -40.26
C PRO A 198 4.09 -31.79 -41.63
N ILE A 199 4.99 -31.67 -42.60
CA ILE A 199 4.72 -31.66 -44.03
C ILE A 199 3.91 -32.93 -44.38
N GLY A 200 2.65 -32.74 -44.74
CA GLY A 200 1.75 -33.79 -45.24
C GLY A 200 0.75 -33.18 -46.20
N GLY A 201 1.03 -33.30 -47.50
CA GLY A 201 0.22 -32.70 -48.57
C GLY A 201 -1.10 -33.42 -48.83
N GLY A 202 -2.04 -32.70 -49.45
CA GLY A 202 -3.11 -33.33 -50.22
C GLY A 202 -4.47 -32.62 -50.25
N ARG A 203 -4.70 -31.89 -51.35
CA ARG A 203 -5.97 -31.75 -52.08
C ARG A 203 -7.09 -30.80 -51.58
N SER A 204 -7.15 -29.65 -52.26
CA SER A 204 -8.24 -29.16 -53.13
C SER A 204 -9.68 -29.01 -52.59
N GLY A 205 -10.10 -27.75 -52.45
CA GLY A 205 -11.50 -27.30 -52.46
C GLY A 205 -11.57 -25.78 -52.63
N LYS A 206 -12.38 -25.29 -53.58
CA LYS A 206 -12.30 -23.95 -54.20
C LYS A 206 -13.09 -22.82 -53.50
N ALA A 207 -12.61 -21.60 -53.76
CA ALA A 207 -13.30 -20.29 -53.92
C ALA A 207 -13.94 -19.65 -52.66
N TYR A 208 -14.10 -18.33 -52.48
CA TYR A 208 -14.15 -17.14 -53.36
C TYR A 208 -13.73 -15.89 -52.55
N GLY A 209 -13.28 -14.82 -53.22
CA GLY A 209 -13.46 -13.44 -52.76
C GLY A 209 -12.24 -12.71 -52.18
N ARG A 210 -11.63 -11.84 -52.99
CA ARG A 210 -10.85 -10.68 -52.53
C ARG A 210 -11.73 -9.43 -52.61
N THR A 211 -11.70 -8.61 -51.55
CA THR A 211 -11.68 -7.14 -51.64
C THR A 211 -10.94 -6.60 -50.40
N PRO A 212 -10.05 -5.59 -50.54
CA PRO A 212 -9.33 -4.95 -49.45
C PRO A 212 -10.06 -3.69 -48.93
N ASP A 213 -9.70 -3.27 -47.71
CA ASP A 213 -9.73 -1.93 -47.09
C ASP A 213 -10.25 -2.02 -45.64
N MET A 214 -9.55 -1.64 -44.56
CA MET A 214 -8.75 -0.46 -44.15
C MET A 214 -9.53 0.42 -43.14
N HIS A 215 -9.00 0.46 -41.91
CA HIS A 215 -9.13 1.41 -40.77
C HIS A 215 -10.39 1.57 -39.88
N ALA A 216 -10.11 1.37 -38.57
CA ALA A 216 -10.56 2.10 -37.37
C ALA A 216 -12.05 1.96 -36.96
N LEU A 217 -12.48 2.05 -35.69
CA LEU A 217 -11.96 2.62 -34.45
C LEU A 217 -12.81 2.06 -33.29
N GLY A 218 -12.20 1.82 -32.12
CA GLY A 218 -12.85 2.04 -30.81
C GLY A 218 -13.76 0.95 -30.25
N GLU A 219 -13.26 0.23 -29.23
CA GLU A 219 -14.01 0.07 -27.97
C GLU A 219 -13.03 -0.18 -26.82
N LEU A 220 -13.16 0.63 -25.78
CA LEU A 220 -12.42 0.52 -24.51
C LEU A 220 -13.24 -0.39 -23.59
N ASP A 221 -12.78 -1.62 -23.39
CA ASP A 221 -13.39 -2.52 -22.41
C ASP A 221 -13.10 -2.06 -20.97
N ASP A 222 -14.19 -1.66 -20.31
CA ASP A 222 -14.55 -1.89 -18.91
C ASP A 222 -13.63 -1.36 -17.79
N LEU A 223 -13.97 -0.13 -17.38
CA LEU A 223 -13.82 0.39 -16.02
C LEU A 223 -14.53 -0.53 -15.01
N ILE A 224 -13.79 -1.49 -14.42
CA ILE A 224 -14.28 -2.25 -13.26
C ILE A 224 -14.14 -1.38 -12.00
N VAL A 225 -15.23 -0.70 -11.64
CA VAL A 225 -15.43 -0.13 -10.30
C VAL A 225 -16.13 -1.19 -9.43
N PRO A 226 -15.61 -1.55 -8.24
CA PRO A 226 -16.34 -2.41 -7.32
C PRO A 226 -17.62 -1.72 -6.84
N LYS A 227 -18.78 -2.31 -7.16
CA LYS A 227 -20.07 -1.93 -6.57
C LYS A 227 -20.04 -2.17 -5.06
N LYS A 228 -20.10 -1.08 -4.31
CA LYS A 228 -20.42 -1.02 -2.88
C LYS A 228 -21.78 -1.68 -2.63
N ARG A 229 -21.86 -2.68 -1.74
CA ARG A 229 -23.13 -3.11 -1.15
C ARG A 229 -23.24 -2.49 0.24
N ALA A 230 -24.30 -1.71 0.44
CA ALA A 230 -24.74 -1.26 1.75
C ALA A 230 -25.47 -2.40 2.45
N ASN A 231 -25.02 -2.80 3.64
CA ASN A 231 -25.86 -3.50 4.59
C ASN A 231 -26.44 -2.46 5.56
N ASN A 232 -27.69 -2.09 5.30
CA ASN A 232 -28.52 -1.33 6.22
C ASN A 232 -28.78 -2.13 7.49
N ALA A 233 -28.75 -1.43 8.62
CA ALA A 233 -29.20 -1.90 9.91
C ALA A 233 -30.74 -1.79 10.04
N GLY A 234 -31.31 -2.72 10.83
CA GLY A 234 -32.56 -2.55 11.59
C GLY A 234 -33.51 -3.76 11.58
N PRO A 235 -34.29 -4.05 12.64
CA PRO A 235 -34.17 -3.66 14.05
C PRO A 235 -34.07 -4.85 15.03
N MET A 236 -33.77 -4.49 16.27
CA MET A 236 -33.56 -5.30 17.47
C MET A 236 -34.79 -6.14 17.88
N ALA A 237 -34.58 -7.39 18.29
CA ALA A 237 -35.50 -8.16 19.13
C ALA A 237 -34.71 -8.84 20.24
N ALA A 238 -35.14 -8.57 21.47
CA ALA A 238 -34.56 -9.05 22.72
C ALA A 238 -34.73 -10.56 22.91
N ALA A 239 -33.73 -11.20 23.51
CA ALA A 239 -33.92 -12.42 24.29
C ALA A 239 -32.84 -12.49 25.38
N GLU A 240 -33.31 -12.53 26.62
CA GLU A 240 -32.59 -12.58 27.87
C GLU A 240 -31.70 -13.82 28.01
N PRO A 241 -30.60 -13.77 28.80
CA PRO A 241 -30.00 -14.98 29.32
C PRO A 241 -30.81 -15.49 30.52
N VAL A 242 -31.44 -16.66 30.34
CA VAL A 242 -32.14 -17.39 31.39
C VAL A 242 -31.16 -18.00 32.40
N GLU A 243 -31.61 -17.99 33.64
CA GLU A 243 -30.97 -18.43 34.88
C GLU A 243 -30.70 -19.95 34.91
N GLY A 244 -29.50 -20.36 35.33
CA GLY A 244 -29.12 -21.75 35.59
C GLY A 244 -28.32 -21.87 36.90
N ARG A 245 -28.91 -22.56 37.87
CA ARG A 245 -28.66 -22.52 39.32
C ARG A 245 -27.41 -23.26 39.83
N GLY A 246 -26.91 -22.84 40.99
CA GLY A 246 -26.09 -23.65 41.91
C GLY A 246 -25.47 -22.89 43.11
N SER A 247 -26.22 -22.70 44.19
CA SER A 247 -25.78 -22.23 45.54
C SER A 247 -24.73 -23.15 46.19
N THR A 248 -23.82 -22.71 47.08
CA THR A 248 -23.99 -22.30 48.51
C THR A 248 -22.62 -21.71 48.95
N LYS A 249 -22.43 -20.66 49.78
CA LYS A 249 -22.88 -20.48 51.18
C LYS A 249 -22.30 -19.16 51.77
N GLY A 250 -23.19 -18.34 52.38
CA GLY A 250 -23.06 -17.41 53.53
C GLY A 250 -21.92 -16.36 53.57
N ASN A 251 -22.09 -15.11 54.01
CA ASN A 251 -23.11 -14.42 54.81
C ASN A 251 -22.98 -12.89 54.50
N VAL A 252 -24.06 -12.16 54.21
CA VAL A 252 -24.78 -11.24 55.14
C VAL A 252 -23.81 -10.24 55.81
N THR A 253 -23.84 -8.92 55.57
CA THR A 253 -24.96 -7.98 55.77
C THR A 253 -24.65 -6.64 55.07
N ARG A 254 -25.59 -6.14 54.26
CA ARG A 254 -25.80 -4.71 53.88
C ARG A 254 -26.71 -4.06 54.96
N PRO A 255 -27.21 -2.81 54.90
CA PRO A 255 -27.12 -1.75 53.87
C PRO A 255 -26.79 -0.37 54.52
N VAL A 256 -26.72 0.80 53.87
CA VAL A 256 -27.84 1.63 53.39
C VAL A 256 -27.29 3.02 52.98
N LEU A 257 -27.73 3.48 51.79
CA LEU A 257 -28.04 4.84 51.31
C LEU A 257 -27.02 6.03 51.37
N ALA A 258 -26.86 6.60 50.17
CA ALA A 258 -26.49 7.97 49.78
C ALA A 258 -27.53 9.02 50.32
N PRO A 259 -27.46 10.37 50.09
CA PRO A 259 -26.79 11.10 48.98
C PRO A 259 -26.18 12.50 49.28
N ASN A 260 -25.55 13.06 48.24
CA ASN A 260 -25.35 14.47 47.84
C ASN A 260 -25.29 15.61 48.89
N THR A 261 -24.27 16.48 48.74
CA THR A 261 -24.34 17.92 48.35
C THR A 261 -23.12 18.69 48.92
N ALA A 262 -22.41 19.45 48.06
CA ALA A 262 -21.33 20.40 48.41
C ALA A 262 -21.92 21.75 48.89
N PRO A 263 -21.19 22.88 49.04
CA PRO A 263 -19.76 23.17 49.27
C PRO A 263 -19.55 24.07 50.52
N GLY A 264 -18.31 24.39 50.92
CA GLY A 264 -18.10 25.34 52.03
C GLY A 264 -16.66 25.62 52.49
N ASN A 265 -16.00 26.56 51.81
CA ASN A 265 -15.31 27.73 52.36
C ASN A 265 -14.18 27.58 53.41
N ALA A 266 -13.00 28.02 52.97
CA ALA A 266 -11.85 28.60 53.67
C ALA A 266 -12.00 29.05 55.14
N TRP A 267 -10.94 28.84 55.96
CA TRP A 267 -9.94 29.87 56.33
C TRP A 267 -9.10 29.44 57.56
N HIS A 268 -7.79 29.75 57.48
CA HIS A 268 -6.81 30.04 58.55
C HIS A 268 -6.92 29.42 59.95
N ARG A 269 -5.79 28.90 60.47
CA ARG A 269 -4.96 29.64 61.46
C ARG A 269 -3.61 28.98 61.75
N ILE A 270 -2.61 29.85 61.85
CA ILE A 270 -1.21 29.68 62.24
C ILE A 270 -1.09 29.55 63.77
N VAL A 271 -0.25 28.63 64.27
CA VAL A 271 0.65 28.74 65.44
C VAL A 271 1.72 27.65 65.21
N GLY A 272 3.04 27.83 65.19
CA GLY A 272 3.93 28.77 65.85
C GLY A 272 4.85 28.00 66.80
N ARG A 273 6.07 27.60 66.38
CA ARG A 273 7.21 27.45 67.31
C ARG A 273 8.57 27.37 66.62
N THR A 274 9.38 28.39 66.90
CA THR A 274 10.81 28.54 66.62
C THR A 274 11.68 28.00 67.77
N ARG A 275 12.78 27.33 67.43
CA ARG A 275 14.10 27.37 68.10
C ARG A 275 15.07 26.63 67.14
N GLY A 276 16.04 27.25 66.47
CA GLY A 276 17.19 28.04 66.96
C GLY A 276 18.39 27.08 67.07
N GLN A 277 19.63 27.32 66.64
CA GLN A 277 20.43 28.39 66.00
C GLN A 277 21.62 27.65 65.32
N ARG A 278 22.09 27.97 64.11
CA ARG A 278 22.97 29.07 63.63
C ARG A 278 24.46 28.97 64.05
N GLY A 279 25.31 28.53 63.10
CA GLY A 279 26.68 29.02 62.79
C GLY A 279 27.83 28.72 63.78
N PRO A 280 29.11 28.83 63.36
CA PRO A 280 29.61 29.82 62.40
C PRO A 280 30.59 29.31 61.32
N SER A 281 30.83 30.19 60.33
CA SER A 281 31.87 30.13 59.30
C SER A 281 33.19 30.77 59.77
N SER A 282 34.34 30.20 59.39
CA SER A 282 35.57 30.94 59.01
C SER A 282 36.76 30.00 58.72
N HIS A 283 37.29 30.04 57.49
CA HIS A 283 38.72 29.85 57.15
C HIS A 283 39.56 31.05 57.68
N PRO A 284 40.93 31.12 57.70
CA PRO A 284 41.93 30.43 56.85
C PRO A 284 43.35 30.09 57.46
N ARG A 285 44.18 29.43 56.61
CA ARG A 285 45.66 29.50 56.35
C ARG A 285 46.78 29.41 57.43
N ALA A 286 47.82 28.66 57.00
CA ALA A 286 49.27 28.68 57.30
C ALA A 286 49.66 28.24 58.73
N VAL A 287 50.64 27.35 58.96
CA VAL A 287 51.95 27.08 58.33
C VAL A 287 52.17 25.58 58.15
#